data_AF-A0A354TE58-F1
#
_entry.id   AF-A0A354TE58-F1
#
_cell.length_a   1.000
_cell.length_b   1.000
_cell.length_c   1.000
_cell.angle_alpha   90.00
_cell.angle_beta   90.00
_cell.angle_gamma   90.00
#
_symmetry.space_group_name_H-M   'P 1'
#
loop_
_entity.id
_entity.type
_entity.pdbx_description
1 polymer ?
#
loop_
_entity_poly.entity_id
_entity_poly.type
_entity_poly.pdbx_seq_one_letter_code
_entity_poly.pdbx_strand_id
1 'polypeptide(L)'
;MKVGAVIRIIVPDAQAFLKAYTAPGWDEMIKLRLTGGDRKDIGYGLLYETKMQVVNVVFRQFDEHKYAYDFETLRALLVSAGFEDVKRTEFGVSRLPELAIDMKWRARESLYVEAVKS
;
A
#
# COMPACT_ATOMS: atom_id res chain seq x y z
N MET A 1 -9.55 19.73 -6.32
CA MET A 1 -10.86 19.08 -6.05
C MET A 1 -11.78 20.12 -5.43
N LYS A 2 -13.11 19.95 -5.52
CA LYS A 2 -14.07 20.83 -4.82
C LYS A 2 -13.95 20.61 -3.31
N VAL A 3 -14.19 21.65 -2.52
CA VAL A 3 -14.31 21.54 -1.05
C VAL A 3 -15.38 20.50 -0.69
N GLY A 4 -15.09 19.67 0.31
CA GLY A 4 -15.91 18.55 0.75
C GLY A 4 -15.73 17.27 -0.07
N ALA A 5 -14.94 17.27 -1.14
CA ALA A 5 -14.71 16.05 -1.92
C ALA A 5 -13.86 15.04 -1.14
N VAL A 6 -14.28 13.77 -1.15
CA VAL A 6 -13.55 12.66 -0.53
C VAL A 6 -12.57 12.08 -1.55
N ILE A 7 -11.35 11.78 -1.10
CA ILE A 7 -10.38 10.98 -1.84
C ILE A 7 -10.06 9.71 -1.06
N ARG A 8 -9.93 8.59 -1.77
CA ARG A 8 -9.40 7.32 -1.26
C ARG A 8 -8.14 6.97 -2.03
N ILE A 9 -7.03 6.77 -1.33
CA ILE A 9 -5.73 6.41 -1.90
C ILE A 9 -5.36 5.01 -1.40
N ILE A 10 -4.97 4.15 -2.34
CA ILE A 10 -4.57 2.77 -2.10
C ILE A 10 -3.20 2.58 -2.74
N VAL A 11 -2.19 2.30 -1.92
CA VAL A 11 -0.79 2.12 -2.35
C VAL A 11 -0.15 1.00 -1.54
N PRO A 12 0.96 0.39 -1.96
CA PRO A 12 1.69 -0.55 -1.11
C PRO A 12 2.09 0.09 0.22
N ASP A 13 1.85 -0.59 1.35
CA ASP A 13 2.23 -0.12 2.69
C ASP A 13 3.74 -0.28 2.90
N ALA A 14 4.49 0.80 2.67
CA ALA A 14 5.94 0.76 2.78
C ALA A 14 6.40 0.35 4.19
N GLN A 15 5.70 0.77 5.25
CA GLN A 15 6.03 0.41 6.61
C GLN A 15 5.84 -1.10 6.85
N ALA A 16 4.77 -1.70 6.32
CA ALA A 16 4.55 -3.14 6.41
C ALA A 16 5.67 -3.93 5.72
N PHE A 17 6.08 -3.52 4.51
CA PHE A 17 7.19 -4.16 3.78
C PHE A 17 8.53 -4.02 4.52
N LEU A 18 8.84 -2.85 5.09
CA LEU A 18 10.08 -2.66 5.85
C LEU A 18 10.09 -3.49 7.14
N LYS A 19 8.97 -3.60 7.85
CA LYS A 19 8.84 -4.50 9.00
C LYS A 19 9.08 -5.96 8.59
N ALA A 20 8.43 -6.43 7.52
CA ALA A 20 8.61 -7.78 7.00
C ALA A 20 10.05 -8.04 6.50
N TYR A 21 10.72 -7.02 5.97
CA TYR A 21 12.13 -7.08 5.60
C TYR A 21 13.02 -7.38 6.81
N THR A 22 12.81 -6.66 7.91
CA THR A 22 13.61 -6.82 9.15
C THR A 22 13.26 -8.05 9.98
N ALA A 23 12.08 -8.65 9.78
CA ALA A 23 11.69 -9.87 10.48
C ALA A 23 12.64 -11.05 10.14
N PRO A 24 12.84 -12.02 11.05
CA PRO A 24 13.55 -13.25 10.70
C PRO A 24 12.76 -14.10 9.69
N GLY A 25 13.46 -14.97 8.95
CA GLY A 25 12.82 -15.89 8.01
C GLY A 25 12.06 -15.19 6.88
N TRP A 26 11.07 -15.83 6.27
CA TRP A 26 10.28 -15.25 5.15
C TRP A 26 8.80 -15.06 5.45
N ASP A 27 8.33 -15.54 6.59
CA ASP A 27 6.91 -15.69 6.91
C ASP A 27 6.12 -14.38 6.77
N GLU A 28 6.66 -13.28 7.30
CA GLU A 28 6.00 -11.97 7.21
C GLU A 28 5.90 -11.47 5.75
N MET A 29 6.92 -11.75 4.92
CA MET A 29 6.90 -11.34 3.53
C MET A 29 5.98 -12.22 2.67
N ILE A 30 5.88 -13.52 3.02
CA ILE A 30 4.94 -14.47 2.44
C ILE A 30 3.50 -14.08 2.75
N LYS A 31 3.20 -13.76 4.02
CA LYS A 31 1.88 -13.28 4.45
C LYS A 31 1.47 -12.01 3.71
N LEU A 32 2.43 -11.11 3.49
CA LEU A 32 2.17 -9.80 2.88
C LEU A 32 1.89 -9.89 1.38
N ARG A 33 2.76 -10.57 0.60
CA ARG A 33 2.70 -10.54 -0.88
C ARG A 33 2.95 -11.89 -1.58
N LEU A 34 3.76 -12.79 -1.01
CA LEU A 34 4.22 -14.00 -1.72
C LEU A 34 3.27 -15.19 -1.49
N THR A 35 2.05 -15.06 -1.98
CA THR A 35 1.01 -16.08 -1.84
C THR A 35 1.24 -17.24 -2.83
N GLY A 36 2.18 -18.10 -2.48
CA GLY A 36 2.47 -19.36 -3.19
C GLY A 36 3.17 -20.40 -2.31
N GLY A 37 3.66 -20.00 -1.13
CA GLY A 37 4.48 -20.83 -0.25
C GLY A 37 5.92 -20.97 -0.75
N ASP A 38 6.12 -20.95 -2.07
CA ASP A 38 7.35 -20.55 -2.72
C ASP A 38 7.49 -19.01 -2.69
N ARG A 39 8.73 -18.50 -2.74
CA ARG A 39 9.04 -17.05 -2.70
C ARG A 39 8.60 -16.34 -3.98
N LYS A 40 7.46 -16.71 -4.54
CA LYS A 40 6.91 -16.27 -5.81
C LYS A 40 5.77 -15.30 -5.57
N ASP A 41 5.75 -14.16 -6.26
CA ASP A 41 4.60 -13.27 -6.19
C ASP A 41 3.53 -13.61 -7.23
N ILE A 42 2.26 -13.46 -6.84
CA ILE A 42 1.13 -13.68 -7.74
C ILE A 42 1.04 -12.60 -8.83
N GLY A 43 1.46 -11.37 -8.55
CA GLY A 43 1.26 -10.24 -9.45
C GLY A 43 2.09 -10.33 -10.73
N TYR A 44 3.39 -10.64 -10.60
CA TYR A 44 4.35 -10.71 -11.69
C TYR A 44 4.84 -12.12 -11.98
N GLY A 45 4.52 -13.10 -11.13
CA GLY A 45 4.98 -14.48 -11.28
C GLY A 45 6.48 -14.65 -11.06
N LEU A 46 7.14 -13.69 -10.40
CA LEU A 46 8.59 -13.69 -10.20
C LEU A 46 8.95 -14.46 -8.93
N LEU A 47 10.01 -15.25 -9.00
CA LEU A 47 10.63 -15.90 -7.85
C LEU A 47 11.72 -14.97 -7.27
N TYR A 48 11.64 -14.68 -5.97
CA TYR A 48 12.59 -13.83 -5.27
C TYR A 48 13.57 -14.65 -4.43
N GLU A 49 14.85 -14.37 -4.59
CA GLU A 49 15.94 -14.96 -3.81
C GLU A 49 16.17 -14.21 -2.50
N THR A 50 15.96 -12.89 -2.51
CA THR A 50 16.18 -12.01 -1.35
C THR A 50 14.97 -11.15 -1.06
N LYS A 51 14.78 -10.78 0.21
CA LYS A 51 13.70 -9.85 0.60
C LYS A 51 13.86 -8.48 -0.05
N MET A 52 15.10 -8.06 -0.32
CA MET A 52 15.36 -6.78 -0.98
C MET A 52 14.85 -6.76 -2.42
N GLN A 53 14.84 -7.89 -3.13
CA GLN A 53 14.20 -7.95 -4.46
C GLN A 53 12.69 -7.73 -4.35
N VAL A 54 12.03 -8.26 -3.31
CA VAL A 54 10.60 -8.00 -3.04
C VAL A 54 10.38 -6.52 -2.72
N VAL A 55 11.22 -5.91 -1.90
CA VAL A 55 11.15 -4.48 -1.59
C VAL A 55 11.30 -3.64 -2.86
N ASN A 56 12.30 -3.96 -3.70
CA ASN A 56 12.55 -3.23 -4.94
C ASN A 56 11.40 -3.37 -5.95
N VAL A 57 10.85 -4.56 -6.16
CA VAL A 57 9.73 -4.72 -7.10
C VAL A 57 8.51 -3.92 -6.66
N VAL A 58 8.24 -3.86 -5.34
CA VAL A 58 7.10 -3.14 -4.80
C VAL A 58 7.29 -1.63 -4.88
N PHE A 59 8.49 -1.12 -4.60
CA PHE A 59 8.72 0.33 -4.54
C PHE A 59 9.18 0.97 -5.86
N ARG A 60 9.68 0.17 -6.80
CA ARG A 60 10.06 0.64 -8.14
C ARG A 60 9.07 0.22 -9.22
N GLN A 61 8.46 -0.96 -9.11
CA GLN A 61 7.58 -1.54 -10.13
C GLN A 61 8.12 -1.32 -11.56
N PHE A 62 9.32 -1.82 -11.84
CA PHE A 62 9.95 -1.63 -13.17
C PHE A 62 9.97 -0.17 -13.65
N ASP A 63 10.17 0.75 -12.70
CA ASP A 63 10.23 2.21 -12.86
C ASP A 63 8.89 2.95 -12.96
N GLU A 64 7.76 2.26 -12.78
CA GLU A 64 6.44 2.88 -12.70
C GLU A 64 6.21 3.60 -11.36
N HIS A 65 6.73 3.04 -10.26
CA HIS A 65 6.61 3.66 -8.93
C HIS A 65 7.73 4.66 -8.70
N LYS A 66 7.35 5.88 -8.30
CA LYS A 66 8.27 7.00 -8.07
C LYS A 66 8.59 7.23 -6.59
N TYR A 67 7.75 6.72 -5.70
CA TYR A 67 7.87 6.95 -4.27
C TYR A 67 7.17 5.85 -3.48
N ALA A 68 7.64 5.61 -2.26
CA ALA A 68 7.02 4.68 -1.32
C ALA A 68 6.30 5.47 -0.23
N TYR A 69 5.14 5.01 0.20
CA TYR A 69 4.33 5.69 1.20
C TYR A 69 4.07 4.80 2.39
N ASP A 70 4.34 5.33 3.57
CA ASP A 70 3.67 4.93 4.80
C ASP A 70 2.57 5.95 5.12
N PHE A 71 1.84 5.71 6.21
CA PHE A 71 0.76 6.62 6.60
C PHE A 71 1.27 8.01 6.99
N GLU A 72 2.41 8.11 7.70
CA GLU A 72 2.94 9.39 8.14
C GLU A 72 3.25 10.29 6.95
N THR A 73 3.97 9.75 5.97
CA THR A 73 4.35 10.44 4.75
C THR A 73 3.14 10.83 3.91
N LEU A 74 2.21 9.90 3.67
CA LEU A 74 1.02 10.17 2.87
C LEU A 74 0.10 11.18 3.55
N ARG A 75 -0.01 11.12 4.88
CA ARG A 75 -0.77 12.10 5.67
C ARG A 75 -0.17 13.49 5.55
N ALA A 76 1.14 13.63 5.72
CA ALA A 76 1.81 14.93 5.59
C ALA A 76 1.58 15.54 4.20
N LEU A 77 1.68 14.72 3.14
CA LEU A 77 1.41 15.15 1.77
C LEU A 77 -0.03 15.63 1.59
N LEU A 78 -1.02 14.84 2.03
CA LEU A 78 -2.44 15.19 1.92
C LEU A 78 -2.77 16.49 2.67
N VAL A 79 -2.25 16.65 3.89
CA VAL A 79 -2.43 17.89 4.66
C VAL A 79 -1.82 19.08 3.92
N SER A 80 -0.60 18.94 3.37
CA SER A 80 0.05 20.01 2.61
C SER A 80 -0.71 20.39 1.33
N ALA A 81 -1.46 19.45 0.74
CA ALA A 81 -2.33 19.67 -0.41
C ALA A 81 -3.71 20.25 -0.03
N GLY A 82 -3.90 20.60 1.25
CA GLY A 82 -5.13 21.18 1.79
C GLY A 82 -6.27 20.17 1.88
N PHE A 83 -5.96 18.92 2.23
CA PHE A 83 -6.96 17.96 2.71
C PHE A 83 -6.95 17.92 4.24
N GLU A 84 -8.11 17.64 4.81
CA GLU A 84 -8.33 17.41 6.23
C GLU A 84 -8.93 16.03 6.49
N ASP A 85 -9.11 15.74 7.78
CA ASP A 85 -9.70 14.48 8.27
C ASP A 85 -9.04 13.23 7.67
N VAL A 86 -7.71 13.30 7.53
CA VAL A 86 -6.87 12.24 6.93
C VAL A 86 -6.79 11.05 7.88
N LYS A 87 -7.31 9.90 7.45
CA LYS A 87 -7.44 8.69 8.27
C LYS A 87 -6.99 7.45 7.52
N ARG A 88 -6.40 6.50 8.25
CA ARG A 88 -6.29 5.11 7.78
C ARG A 88 -7.69 4.52 7.68
N THR A 89 -7.93 3.75 6.63
CA THR A 89 -9.15 2.96 6.44
C THR A 89 -8.78 1.50 6.23
N GLU A 90 -9.76 0.68 5.84
CA GLU A 90 -9.58 -0.76 5.65
C GLU A 90 -10.11 -1.17 4.27
N PHE A 91 -9.72 -2.37 3.84
CA PHE A 91 -10.22 -2.99 2.62
C PHE A 91 -11.76 -3.05 2.62
N GLY A 92 -12.39 -2.53 1.57
CA GLY A 92 -13.83 -2.47 1.40
C GLY A 92 -14.54 -1.43 2.27
N VAL A 93 -13.82 -0.66 3.08
CA VAL A 93 -14.41 0.33 4.02
C VAL A 93 -14.09 1.74 3.56
N SER A 94 -15.12 2.48 3.14
CA SER A 94 -15.02 3.86 2.65
C SER A 94 -16.20 4.70 3.13
N ARG A 95 -15.98 6.03 3.28
CA ARG A 95 -17.07 7.00 3.52
C ARG A 95 -18.10 7.02 2.40
N LEU A 96 -17.63 6.78 1.18
CA LEU A 96 -18.41 6.74 -0.04
C LEU A 96 -18.32 5.32 -0.62
N PRO A 97 -19.39 4.52 -0.57
CA PRO A 97 -19.37 3.13 -1.05
C PRO A 97 -18.83 2.97 -2.47
N GLU A 98 -19.07 3.94 -3.35
CA GLU A 98 -18.58 3.97 -4.72
C GLU A 98 -17.05 4.06 -4.85
N LEU A 99 -16.35 4.49 -3.80
CA LEU A 99 -14.87 4.53 -3.76
C LEU A 99 -14.26 3.21 -3.29
N ALA A 100 -15.05 2.26 -2.76
CA ALA A 100 -14.56 0.97 -2.27
C ALA A 100 -14.30 -0.03 -3.43
N ILE A 101 -13.51 0.38 -4.43
CA ILE A 101 -13.17 -0.38 -5.65
C ILE A 101 -11.90 -1.22 -5.48
N ASP A 102 -11.69 -1.76 -4.27
CA ASP A 102 -10.43 -2.34 -3.85
C ASP A 102 -10.16 -3.73 -4.50
N MET A 103 -8.89 -4.03 -4.76
CA MET A 103 -8.48 -5.33 -5.31
C MET A 103 -8.19 -6.34 -4.20
N LYS A 104 -8.99 -7.41 -4.08
CA LYS A 104 -8.86 -8.42 -3.01
C LYS A 104 -7.46 -9.01 -2.87
N TRP A 105 -6.75 -9.24 -3.97
CA TRP A 105 -5.40 -9.82 -3.96
C TRP A 105 -4.32 -8.83 -3.49
N ARG A 106 -4.62 -7.52 -3.50
CA ARG A 106 -3.78 -6.45 -2.95
C ARG A 106 -4.10 -6.14 -1.47
N ALA A 107 -5.16 -6.73 -0.91
CA ALA A 107 -5.71 -6.37 0.39
C ALA A 107 -4.68 -6.40 1.53
N ARG A 108 -3.81 -7.41 1.52
CA ARG A 108 -2.86 -7.67 2.60
C ARG A 108 -1.68 -6.70 2.61
N GLU A 109 -1.28 -6.22 1.44
CA GLU A 109 -0.08 -5.41 1.24
C GLU A 109 -0.34 -3.91 1.12
N SER A 110 -1.61 -3.50 1.08
CA SER A 110 -1.99 -2.12 0.77
C SER A 110 -2.23 -1.29 2.02
N LEU A 111 -1.76 -0.05 1.96
CA LEU A 111 -2.15 1.04 2.84
C LEU A 111 -3.39 1.73 2.22
N TYR A 112 -4.45 1.85 3.02
CA TYR A 112 -5.67 2.55 2.65
C TYR A 112 -5.77 3.86 3.44
N VAL A 113 -5.91 4.98 2.73
CA VAL A 113 -6.04 6.30 3.34
C VAL A 113 -7.17 7.07 2.68
N GLU A 114 -8.01 7.69 3.50
CA GLU A 114 -9.03 8.63 3.05
C GLU A 114 -8.82 10.02 3.64
N ALA A 115 -9.20 11.03 2.87
CA ALA A 115 -9.17 12.43 3.28
C ALA A 115 -10.27 13.24 2.59
N VAL A 116 -10.59 14.41 3.15
CA VAL A 116 -11.60 15.33 2.62
C VAL A 116 -10.94 16.62 2.19
N LYS A 117 -11.29 17.16 1.02
CA LYS A 117 -10.74 18.43 0.55
C LYS A 117 -11.31 19.59 1.38
N SER A 118 -10.44 20.35 2.07
CA SER A 118 -10.78 21.62 2.71
C SER A 118 -10.87 22.76 1.70
#